data_AF-A0A7S9CC15-F1
#
_entry.id   AF-A0A7S9CC15-F1
#
_cell.length_a   1.000
_cell.length_b   1.000
_cell.length_c   1.000
_cell.angle_alpha   90.00
_cell.angle_beta   90.00
_cell.angle_gamma   90.00
#
_symmetry.space_group_name_H-M   'P 1'
#
loop_
_entity.id
_entity.type
_entity.pdbx_description
1 polymer ?
#
loop_
_entity_poly.entity_id
_entity_poly.type
_entity_poly.pdbx_seq_one_letter_code
_entity_poly.pdbx_strand_id
1 'polypeptide(L)'
;MIRQIKSRALPRPSVIAALLLLAGLGTQAHAALPRFQLEWAQPTGTVTTRDTIDAPLRLSLAPGQAAVSLDPRSFLTLADLPLGSHPDDSTKRQFSSIDWEGTQYGGTTFCGWESSPSCLVNDDDAPTSGAYAMEWHWGGKGEAHRLGVLDLPSMHLSPGQHIDYLRFSFVPGRETTPGEYYLTRATFRLAVKGWDTNGNDLYASVQLAAICSMDFGSDCAPSFTRTVTAVPEPATLGLMSAGLVLIGAAAHRRRLRQG
;
A
#
# COMPACT_ATOMS: atom_id res chain seq x y z
N MET A 1 35.36 -73.73 58.49
CA MET A 1 34.94 -73.64 57.07
C MET A 1 33.85 -72.56 56.99
N ILE A 2 34.24 -71.31 56.71
CA ILE A 2 33.34 -70.14 56.66
C ILE A 2 33.62 -69.42 55.35
N ARG A 3 32.59 -69.32 54.49
CA ARG A 3 32.62 -68.63 53.19
C ARG A 3 32.55 -67.12 53.41
N GLN A 4 33.48 -66.35 52.83
CA GLN A 4 33.28 -64.92 52.59
C GLN A 4 33.04 -64.68 51.09
N ILE A 5 31.82 -64.23 50.79
CA ILE A 5 31.38 -63.78 49.47
C ILE A 5 31.79 -62.31 49.36
N LYS A 6 32.75 -62.00 48.49
CA LYS A 6 33.10 -60.61 48.12
C LYS A 6 32.03 -60.07 47.17
N SER A 7 31.12 -59.26 47.70
CA SER A 7 30.16 -58.48 46.90
C SER A 7 30.88 -57.32 46.18
N ARG A 8 30.91 -57.37 44.86
CA ARG A 8 31.34 -56.27 43.98
C ARG A 8 30.35 -55.11 44.09
N ALA A 9 30.84 -53.94 44.49
CA ALA A 9 30.10 -52.69 44.37
C ALA A 9 30.27 -52.15 42.95
N LEU A 10 29.18 -52.13 42.16
CA LEU A 10 29.09 -51.40 40.90
C LEU A 10 28.92 -49.91 41.20
N PRO A 11 29.72 -49.00 40.60
CA PRO A 11 29.47 -47.58 40.69
C PRO A 11 28.18 -47.24 39.92
N ARG A 12 27.21 -46.67 40.62
CA ARG A 12 26.00 -46.09 40.02
C ARG A 12 26.40 -44.83 39.24
N PRO A 13 26.19 -44.73 37.91
CA PRO A 13 26.36 -43.48 37.21
C PRO A 13 25.30 -42.48 37.70
N SER A 14 25.78 -41.44 38.37
CA SER A 14 25.00 -40.37 38.95
C SER A 14 24.21 -39.58 37.91
N VAL A 15 23.01 -39.23 38.31
CA VAL A 15 21.96 -38.46 37.63
C VAL A 15 22.42 -37.01 37.41
N ILE A 16 23.32 -36.77 36.46
CA ILE A 16 23.77 -35.42 36.07
C ILE A 16 23.64 -35.29 34.54
N ALA A 17 22.42 -35.43 34.03
CA ALA A 17 22.10 -35.11 32.63
C ALA A 17 20.73 -34.41 32.47
N ALA A 18 19.94 -34.28 33.54
CA ALA A 18 18.58 -33.75 33.47
C ALA A 18 18.46 -32.25 33.78
N LEU A 19 19.52 -31.57 34.20
CA LEU A 19 19.45 -30.15 34.64
C LEU A 19 19.86 -29.12 33.58
N LEU A 20 20.30 -29.53 32.38
CA LEU A 20 20.67 -28.60 31.29
C LEU A 20 19.52 -28.34 30.29
N LEU A 21 18.36 -28.99 30.45
CA LEU A 21 17.20 -28.82 29.57
C LEU A 21 16.21 -27.72 30.01
N LEU A 22 16.40 -27.09 31.18
CA LEU A 22 15.52 -26.01 31.67
C LEU A 22 15.99 -24.58 31.34
N ALA A 23 17.17 -24.40 30.71
CA ALA A 23 17.61 -23.09 30.24
C ALA A 23 17.01 -22.69 28.89
N GLY A 24 16.26 -23.59 28.24
CA GLY A 24 15.40 -23.28 27.10
C GLY A 24 14.06 -22.68 27.52
N LEU A 25 14.04 -21.84 28.56
CA LEU A 25 12.90 -20.95 28.82
C LEU A 25 12.75 -20.13 27.56
N GLY A 26 11.75 -20.52 26.76
CA GLY A 26 11.49 -19.94 25.46
C GLY A 26 11.48 -18.43 25.60
N THR A 27 12.49 -17.79 25.02
CA THR A 27 12.27 -16.48 24.44
C THR A 27 11.02 -16.67 23.60
N GLN A 28 9.88 -16.11 24.02
CA GLN A 28 8.74 -16.04 23.16
C GLN A 28 9.24 -15.25 21.96
N ALA A 29 9.58 -15.97 20.89
CA ALA A 29 9.89 -15.34 19.64
C ALA A 29 8.58 -14.69 19.26
N HIS A 30 8.51 -13.37 19.46
CA HIS A 30 7.40 -12.56 18.97
C HIS A 30 7.21 -12.99 17.53
N ALA A 31 6.01 -13.45 17.19
CA ALA A 31 5.73 -13.89 15.84
C ALA A 31 6.03 -12.68 14.94
N ALA A 32 7.08 -12.80 14.12
CA ALA A 32 7.44 -11.69 13.25
C ALA A 32 6.22 -11.33 12.41
N LEU A 33 5.88 -10.04 12.36
CA LEU A 33 4.80 -9.56 11.50
C LEU A 33 4.98 -10.15 10.09
N PRO A 34 3.91 -10.64 9.46
CA PRO A 34 4.01 -11.23 8.15
C PRO A 34 4.56 -10.22 7.16
N ARG A 35 5.45 -10.72 6.31
CA ARG A 35 6.08 -9.91 5.28
C ARG A 35 5.18 -9.87 4.05
N PHE A 36 4.69 -8.68 3.74
CA PHE A 36 3.96 -8.44 2.51
C PHE A 36 4.88 -7.83 1.45
N GLN A 37 4.53 -8.05 0.19
CA GLN A 37 5.08 -7.34 -0.94
C GLN A 37 3.97 -6.50 -1.57
N LEU A 38 4.32 -5.28 -1.99
CA LEU A 38 3.41 -4.37 -2.66
C LEU A 38 3.99 -4.08 -4.04
N GLU A 39 3.14 -4.14 -5.07
CA GLU A 39 3.50 -3.79 -6.45
C GLU A 39 2.31 -3.12 -7.16
N TRP A 40 2.57 -2.49 -8.30
CA TRP A 40 1.49 -2.00 -9.16
C TRP A 40 0.92 -3.17 -9.97
N ALA A 41 -0.38 -3.43 -9.87
CA ALA A 41 -1.01 -4.50 -10.64
C ALA A 41 -0.96 -4.22 -12.16
N GLN A 42 -0.95 -2.94 -12.53
CA GLN A 42 -0.82 -2.47 -13.90
C GLN A 42 0.20 -1.32 -13.94
N PRO A 43 1.52 -1.61 -14.03
CA PRO A 43 2.55 -0.60 -13.93
C PRO A 43 2.55 0.33 -15.16
N THR A 44 2.19 -0.14 -16.35
CA THR A 44 2.22 0.65 -17.59
C THR A 44 0.86 0.70 -18.29
N GLY A 45 0.59 1.76 -19.05
CA GLY A 45 -0.61 1.85 -19.87
C GLY A 45 -0.70 3.14 -20.68
N THR A 46 -1.65 3.19 -21.61
CA THR A 46 -1.97 4.38 -22.41
C THR A 46 -3.41 4.78 -22.15
N VAL A 47 -3.64 6.08 -21.97
CA VAL A 47 -4.98 6.66 -21.76
C VAL A 47 -5.11 7.93 -22.60
N THR A 48 -6.34 8.38 -22.83
CA THR A 48 -6.58 9.68 -23.46
C THR A 48 -6.55 10.82 -22.45
N THR A 49 -6.53 12.06 -22.93
CA THR A 49 -6.55 13.28 -22.09
C THR A 49 -7.81 13.47 -21.24
N ARG A 50 -8.80 12.58 -21.38
CA ARG A 50 -10.10 12.62 -20.69
C ARG A 50 -10.38 11.37 -19.87
N ASP A 51 -9.48 10.40 -19.93
CA ASP A 51 -9.67 9.15 -19.21
C ASP A 51 -9.14 9.27 -17.78
N THR A 52 -9.87 8.66 -16.85
CA THR A 52 -9.39 8.42 -15.49
C THR A 52 -8.26 7.40 -15.51
N ILE A 53 -7.17 7.71 -14.83
CA ILE A 53 -6.07 6.77 -14.61
C ILE A 53 -6.32 6.04 -13.29
N ASP A 54 -6.67 4.77 -13.38
CA ASP A 54 -6.67 3.89 -12.21
C ASP A 54 -5.25 3.37 -11.94
N ALA A 55 -4.85 3.39 -10.67
CA ALA A 55 -3.56 2.89 -10.21
C ALA A 55 -3.76 1.74 -9.20
N PRO A 56 -4.17 0.56 -9.69
CA PRO A 56 -4.41 -0.59 -8.83
C PRO A 56 -3.10 -1.09 -8.22
N LEU A 57 -3.15 -1.40 -6.93
CA LEU A 57 -2.07 -1.98 -6.16
C LEU A 57 -2.33 -3.47 -5.98
N ARG A 58 -1.27 -4.26 -5.97
CA ARG A 58 -1.27 -5.67 -5.63
C ARG A 58 -0.52 -5.88 -4.33
N LEU A 59 -1.21 -6.41 -3.33
CA LEU A 59 -0.62 -6.85 -2.08
C LEU A 59 -0.48 -8.38 -2.12
N SER A 60 0.72 -8.89 -1.92
CA SER A 60 0.99 -10.33 -1.87
C SER A 60 1.68 -10.72 -0.58
N LEU A 61 1.41 -11.94 -0.11
CA LEU A 61 2.09 -12.51 1.05
C LEU A 61 3.37 -13.22 0.58
N ALA A 62 4.52 -12.86 1.15
CA ALA A 62 5.82 -13.37 0.70
C ALA A 62 5.88 -14.92 0.77
N PRO A 63 6.59 -15.58 -0.17
CA PRO A 63 6.79 -17.02 -0.11
C PRO A 63 7.40 -17.46 1.22
N GLY A 64 6.90 -18.58 1.77
CA GLY A 64 7.40 -19.14 3.03
C GLY A 64 6.88 -18.48 4.30
N GLN A 65 6.00 -17.47 4.21
CA GLN A 65 5.22 -17.00 5.35
C GLN A 65 4.14 -18.02 5.72
N ALA A 66 3.61 -17.98 6.95
CA ALA A 66 2.39 -18.72 7.28
C ALA A 66 1.18 -17.99 6.67
N ALA A 67 0.10 -18.73 6.36
CA ALA A 67 -1.14 -18.09 5.91
C ALA A 67 -1.61 -17.05 6.94
N VAL A 68 -2.03 -15.88 6.46
CA VAL A 68 -2.44 -14.76 7.30
C VAL A 68 -3.93 -14.55 7.17
N SER A 69 -4.61 -14.47 8.31
CA SER A 69 -5.93 -13.87 8.41
C SER A 69 -5.74 -12.41 8.85
N LEU A 70 -5.90 -11.49 7.92
CA LEU A 70 -6.01 -10.06 8.19
C LEU A 70 -7.42 -9.78 8.74
N ASP A 71 -7.70 -10.34 9.92
CA ASP A 71 -8.82 -9.88 10.73
C ASP A 71 -8.26 -8.84 11.70
N PRO A 72 -8.68 -7.57 11.56
CA PRO A 72 -8.18 -6.48 12.37
C PRO A 72 -8.33 -6.68 13.88
N ARG A 73 -9.21 -7.58 14.33
CA ARG A 73 -9.44 -7.87 15.75
C ARG A 73 -8.52 -8.94 16.32
N SER A 74 -7.95 -9.80 15.47
CA SER A 74 -7.18 -10.97 15.91
C SER A 74 -5.74 -11.02 15.39
N PHE A 75 -5.43 -10.18 14.40
CA PHE A 75 -4.13 -10.17 13.74
C PHE A 75 -3.00 -9.49 14.55
N LEU A 76 -3.34 -8.55 15.43
CA LEU A 76 -2.36 -7.85 16.27
C LEU A 76 -2.64 -8.08 17.74
N THR A 77 -1.58 -8.38 18.49
CA THR A 77 -1.55 -8.22 19.93
C THR A 77 -0.83 -6.93 20.29
N LEU A 78 -1.03 -6.47 21.53
CA LEU A 78 -0.28 -5.35 22.11
C LEU A 78 1.24 -5.53 22.01
N ALA A 79 1.72 -6.78 22.00
CA ALA A 79 3.14 -7.12 21.89
C ALA A 79 3.69 -7.02 20.46
N ASP A 80 2.81 -6.94 19.45
CA ASP A 80 3.18 -6.78 18.04
C ASP A 80 3.20 -5.31 17.61
N LEU A 81 2.65 -4.43 18.46
CA LEU A 81 2.70 -3.00 18.23
C LEU A 81 4.13 -2.51 18.46
N PRO A 82 4.64 -1.61 17.61
CA PRO A 82 5.86 -0.88 17.94
C PRO A 82 5.65 -0.21 19.29
N LEU A 83 6.71 -0.12 20.11
CA LEU A 83 6.64 0.26 21.53
C LEU A 83 6.25 1.72 21.80
N GLY A 84 5.47 2.36 20.93
CA GLY A 84 5.03 3.72 21.12
C GLY A 84 4.01 4.17 20.10
N SER A 85 3.72 5.46 20.16
CA SER A 85 2.55 6.04 19.56
C SER A 85 2.68 7.55 19.55
N HIS A 86 1.85 8.19 18.74
CA HIS A 86 1.66 9.63 18.78
C HIS A 86 0.32 9.93 19.49
N PRO A 87 0.26 10.94 20.38
CA PRO A 87 -1.02 11.53 20.74
C PRO A 87 -1.65 12.13 19.47
N ASP A 88 -2.90 11.79 19.20
CA ASP A 88 -3.67 12.32 18.05
C ASP A 88 -4.02 13.79 18.33
N ASP A 89 -3.06 14.72 18.13
CA ASP A 89 -3.34 16.15 18.15
C ASP A 89 -4.03 16.56 16.84
N SER A 90 -5.34 16.30 16.77
CA SER A 90 -6.20 16.72 15.66
C SER A 90 -6.11 18.22 15.31
N THR A 91 -5.58 19.06 16.21
CA THR A 91 -5.42 20.51 15.98
C THR A 91 -4.11 20.88 15.30
N LYS A 92 -3.09 20.01 15.37
CA LYS A 92 -1.81 20.19 14.70
C LYS A 92 -1.59 18.99 13.78
N ARG A 93 -1.78 19.17 12.47
CA ARG A 93 -1.41 18.17 11.44
C ARG A 93 0.11 17.91 11.35
N GLN A 94 0.82 17.94 12.47
CA GLN A 94 2.23 17.63 12.60
C GLN A 94 2.35 16.45 13.56
N PHE A 95 2.81 15.32 13.03
CA PHE A 95 3.26 14.20 13.83
C PHE A 95 4.57 14.61 14.51
N SER A 96 4.53 15.02 15.78
CA SER A 96 5.75 15.18 16.56
C SER A 96 6.29 13.81 16.96
N SER A 97 7.57 13.55 16.67
CA SER A 97 8.27 12.37 17.18
C SER A 97 8.51 12.57 18.68
N ILE A 98 7.72 11.91 19.51
CA ILE A 98 7.99 11.78 20.95
C ILE A 98 8.72 10.44 21.13
N ASP A 99 9.78 10.42 21.93
CA ASP A 99 10.54 9.18 22.21
C ASP A 99 9.68 8.17 22.98
N TRP A 100 9.79 6.91 22.54
CA TRP A 100 8.82 5.81 22.69
C TRP A 100 9.02 5.00 23.97
N GLU A 101 9.55 5.58 25.05
CA GLU A 101 9.83 4.84 26.28
C GLU A 101 8.76 5.13 27.34
N GLY A 102 7.73 4.28 27.42
CA GLY A 102 6.95 4.10 28.67
C GLY A 102 5.43 4.08 28.59
N THR A 103 4.81 4.31 27.42
CA THR A 103 3.34 4.35 27.34
C THR A 103 2.76 2.93 27.21
N GLN A 104 2.08 2.46 28.27
CA GLN A 104 1.29 1.23 28.20
C GLN A 104 -0.06 1.52 27.56
N TYR A 105 -0.41 0.75 26.53
CA TYR A 105 -1.75 0.78 25.94
C TYR A 105 -2.76 0.14 26.90
N GLY A 106 -3.79 0.88 27.28
CA GLY A 106 -4.95 0.36 28.03
C GLY A 106 -5.92 -0.44 27.16
N GLY A 107 -5.76 -0.38 25.83
CA GLY A 107 -6.54 -1.11 24.82
C GLY A 107 -6.31 -0.56 23.42
N THR A 108 -6.74 -1.31 22.41
CA THR A 108 -6.50 -1.00 20.99
C THR A 108 -7.78 -1.19 20.17
N THR A 109 -8.03 -0.27 19.24
CA THR A 109 -9.05 -0.38 18.20
C THR A 109 -8.36 -0.25 16.84
N PHE A 110 -8.49 -1.27 16.01
CA PHE A 110 -8.05 -1.18 14.62
C PHE A 110 -8.83 -0.11 13.87
N CYS A 111 -8.13 0.77 13.16
CA CYS A 111 -8.75 1.88 12.43
C CYS A 111 -8.68 1.75 10.91
N GLY A 112 -7.90 0.80 10.40
CA GLY A 112 -7.84 0.56 8.97
C GLY A 112 -6.48 0.15 8.47
N TRP A 113 -6.42 -0.10 7.16
CA TRP A 113 -5.16 0.02 6.45
C TRP A 113 -5.08 1.33 5.70
N GLU A 114 -3.85 1.82 5.62
CA GLU A 114 -3.52 3.06 4.96
C GLU A 114 -2.56 2.78 3.84
N SER A 115 -2.78 3.45 2.72
CA SER A 115 -1.82 3.49 1.65
C SER A 115 -1.74 4.89 1.12
N SER A 116 -0.52 5.42 1.07
CA SER A 116 -0.22 6.77 0.62
C SER A 116 0.67 6.69 -0.61
N PRO A 117 0.28 7.31 -1.74
CA PRO A 117 1.22 7.55 -2.83
C PRO A 117 2.15 8.72 -2.45
N SER A 118 3.36 8.73 -2.99
CA SER A 118 4.13 9.97 -3.06
C SER A 118 4.22 10.40 -4.52
N CYS A 119 3.54 11.51 -4.81
CA CYS A 119 3.70 12.37 -5.97
C CYS A 119 3.42 11.73 -7.35
N LEU A 120 2.48 12.33 -8.07
CA LEU A 120 2.37 12.23 -9.52
C LEU A 120 3.04 13.49 -10.06
N VAL A 121 4.30 13.36 -10.47
CA VAL A 121 5.13 14.50 -10.90
C VAL A 121 5.02 14.61 -12.42
N ASN A 122 4.66 15.79 -12.88
CA ASN A 122 4.99 16.26 -14.22
C ASN A 122 5.74 17.58 -14.00
N ASP A 123 6.97 17.44 -13.51
CA ASP A 123 8.00 18.40 -13.04
C ASP A 123 7.67 19.80 -12.45
N ASP A 124 6.44 20.33 -12.41
CA ASP A 124 6.21 21.71 -11.93
C ASP A 124 4.92 21.98 -11.12
N ASP A 125 4.00 21.02 -10.95
CA ASP A 125 2.75 21.26 -10.21
C ASP A 125 2.47 20.23 -9.10
N ALA A 126 2.36 20.73 -7.87
CA ALA A 126 1.88 19.96 -6.73
C ALA A 126 0.47 19.36 -7.00
N PRO A 127 0.10 18.23 -6.35
CA PRO A 127 -1.11 17.45 -6.65
C PRO A 127 -2.47 18.18 -6.46
N THR A 128 -2.48 19.45 -6.08
CA THR A 128 -3.68 20.28 -5.94
C THR A 128 -3.96 21.19 -7.14
N SER A 129 -3.03 21.36 -8.08
CA SER A 129 -3.19 22.19 -9.30
C SER A 129 -2.94 21.45 -10.62
N GLY A 130 -2.49 20.19 -10.56
CA GLY A 130 -2.14 19.39 -11.73
C GLY A 130 -3.33 19.06 -12.65
N ALA A 131 -3.01 18.61 -13.87
CA ALA A 131 -4.00 18.22 -14.89
C ALA A 131 -5.00 17.16 -14.40
N TYR A 132 -4.58 16.34 -13.43
CA TYR A 132 -5.41 15.34 -12.77
C TYR A 132 -5.63 15.68 -11.30
N ALA A 133 -6.88 15.54 -10.84
CA ALA A 133 -7.23 15.49 -9.43
C ALA A 133 -7.09 14.06 -8.92
N MET A 134 -6.48 13.88 -7.75
CA MET A 134 -6.41 12.57 -7.10
C MET A 134 -7.71 12.31 -6.34
N GLU A 135 -8.38 11.21 -6.68
CA GLU A 135 -9.54 10.70 -5.97
C GLU A 135 -9.12 9.50 -5.11
N TRP A 136 -9.50 9.53 -3.84
CA TRP A 136 -9.18 8.49 -2.87
C TRP A 136 -10.34 7.52 -2.69
N HIS A 137 -10.06 6.23 -2.86
CA HIS A 137 -10.99 5.12 -2.63
C HIS A 137 -10.75 4.54 -1.24
N TRP A 138 -11.52 5.04 -0.26
CA TRP A 138 -11.39 4.63 1.14
C TRP A 138 -12.11 3.31 1.45
N GLY A 139 -13.13 2.95 0.66
CA GLY A 139 -14.04 1.84 0.94
C GLY A 139 -15.41 2.37 1.36
N GLY A 140 -16.47 1.78 0.82
CA GLY A 140 -17.85 1.98 1.17
C GLY A 140 -18.73 0.97 0.42
N LYS A 141 -19.68 0.34 1.14
CA LYS A 141 -20.67 -0.62 0.59
C LYS A 141 -21.33 -0.08 -0.68
N GLY A 142 -20.89 -0.52 -1.87
CA GLY A 142 -21.57 -0.16 -3.11
C GLY A 142 -20.84 -0.46 -4.41
N GLU A 143 -19.51 -0.40 -4.43
CA GLU A 143 -18.74 -0.62 -5.66
C GLU A 143 -17.97 -1.94 -5.61
N ALA A 144 -18.59 -3.02 -6.09
CA ALA A 144 -18.05 -4.38 -6.10
C ALA A 144 -16.70 -4.55 -6.86
N HIS A 145 -16.24 -3.51 -7.57
CA HIS A 145 -15.02 -3.49 -8.36
C HIS A 145 -13.96 -2.52 -7.81
N ARG A 146 -14.23 -1.85 -6.69
CA ARG A 146 -13.36 -0.84 -6.08
C ARG A 146 -13.28 -1.09 -4.58
N LEU A 147 -12.68 -2.23 -4.22
CA LEU A 147 -12.39 -2.55 -2.83
C LEU A 147 -11.41 -1.51 -2.28
N GLY A 148 -11.96 -0.52 -1.58
CA GLY A 148 -11.16 0.34 -0.74
C GLY A 148 -10.59 -0.47 0.42
N VAL A 149 -9.41 -0.06 0.86
CA VAL A 149 -8.61 -0.78 1.85
C VAL A 149 -9.36 -1.01 3.18
N LEU A 150 -10.30 -0.13 3.57
CA LEU A 150 -11.09 -0.28 4.79
C LEU A 150 -12.25 -1.28 4.67
N ASP A 151 -12.59 -1.67 3.43
CA ASP A 151 -13.73 -2.52 3.09
C ASP A 151 -13.34 -3.97 2.84
N LEU A 152 -12.07 -4.31 3.01
CA LEU A 152 -11.62 -5.69 2.89
C LEU A 152 -12.22 -6.48 4.08
N PRO A 153 -13.25 -7.32 3.89
CA PRO A 153 -13.65 -8.25 4.95
C PRO A 153 -12.42 -9.08 5.31
N SER A 154 -12.34 -9.55 6.56
CA SER A 154 -11.29 -10.43 7.10
C SER A 154 -10.58 -11.19 5.98
N MET A 155 -9.41 -10.69 5.56
CA MET A 155 -8.79 -11.18 4.34
C MET A 155 -7.89 -12.34 4.70
N HIS A 156 -8.13 -13.48 4.08
CA HIS A 156 -7.25 -14.63 4.20
C HIS A 156 -6.31 -14.68 3.00
N LEU A 157 -5.02 -14.49 3.25
CA LEU A 157 -3.97 -14.66 2.25
C LEU A 157 -3.13 -15.89 2.61
N SER A 158 -3.17 -16.90 1.75
CA SER A 158 -2.23 -18.02 1.79
C SER A 158 -0.89 -17.61 1.19
N PRO A 159 0.21 -18.33 1.48
CA PRO A 159 1.53 -17.98 0.96
C PRO A 159 1.52 -17.99 -0.58
N GLY A 160 2.02 -16.90 -1.20
CA GLY A 160 1.98 -16.70 -2.65
C GLY A 160 0.64 -16.25 -3.22
N GLN A 161 -0.42 -16.12 -2.40
CA GLN A 161 -1.65 -15.44 -2.82
C GLN A 161 -1.47 -13.92 -2.80
N HIS A 162 -2.26 -13.25 -3.63
CA HIS A 162 -2.29 -11.81 -3.73
C HIS A 162 -3.73 -11.30 -3.85
N ILE A 163 -3.91 -10.02 -3.54
CA ILE A 163 -5.12 -9.27 -3.82
C ILE A 163 -4.78 -8.01 -4.58
N ASP A 164 -5.60 -7.71 -5.59
CA ASP A 164 -5.55 -6.45 -6.32
C ASP A 164 -6.64 -5.54 -5.74
N TYR A 165 -6.28 -4.30 -5.43
CA TYR A 165 -7.19 -3.31 -4.87
C TYR A 165 -6.91 -1.93 -5.47
N LEU A 166 -7.95 -1.10 -5.56
CA LEU A 166 -7.84 0.26 -6.06
C LEU A 166 -7.86 1.22 -4.88
N ARG A 167 -6.77 1.95 -4.65
CA ARG A 167 -6.70 2.97 -3.60
C ARG A 167 -6.94 4.39 -4.13
N PHE A 168 -6.38 4.70 -5.28
CA PHE A 168 -6.48 6.04 -5.85
C PHE A 168 -6.66 5.95 -7.36
N SER A 169 -7.43 6.91 -7.84
CA SER A 169 -7.59 7.20 -9.26
C SER A 169 -7.15 8.64 -9.50
N PHE A 170 -6.68 8.93 -10.70
CA PHE A 170 -6.39 10.27 -11.15
C PHE A 170 -7.46 10.65 -12.17
N VAL A 171 -8.36 11.53 -11.74
CA VAL A 171 -9.50 11.98 -12.53
C VAL A 171 -9.13 13.30 -13.22
N PRO A 172 -9.25 13.41 -14.54
CA PRO A 172 -8.91 14.63 -15.25
C PRO A 172 -9.88 15.76 -14.87
N GLY A 173 -9.38 16.88 -14.36
CA GLY A 173 -10.22 18.04 -14.01
C GLY A 173 -10.61 18.90 -15.22
N ARG A 174 -9.78 18.84 -16.25
CA ARG A 174 -9.94 19.44 -17.59
C ARG A 174 -9.17 18.57 -18.58
N GLU A 175 -9.17 18.94 -19.86
CA GLU A 175 -8.33 18.27 -20.85
C GLU A 175 -6.87 18.28 -20.40
N THR A 176 -6.30 17.09 -20.20
CA THR A 176 -4.94 16.95 -19.67
C THR A 176 -3.92 17.07 -20.78
N THR A 177 -2.71 17.55 -20.44
CA THR A 177 -1.64 17.66 -21.42
C THR A 177 -1.16 16.26 -21.80
N PRO A 178 -1.05 15.93 -23.10
CA PRO A 178 -0.41 14.69 -23.51
C PRO A 178 1.02 14.58 -22.99
N GLY A 179 1.44 13.42 -22.53
CA GLY A 179 2.76 13.20 -21.93
C GLY A 179 2.83 11.92 -21.11
N GLU A 180 3.99 11.67 -20.53
CA GLU A 180 4.17 10.58 -19.58
C GLU A 180 3.93 11.09 -18.16
N TYR A 181 3.19 10.29 -17.40
CA TYR A 181 2.89 10.53 -15.99
C TYR A 181 3.35 9.31 -15.20
N TYR A 182 3.98 9.53 -14.06
CA TYR A 182 4.53 8.43 -13.27
C TYR A 182 4.24 8.54 -11.78
N LEU A 183 4.23 7.39 -11.11
CA LEU A 183 4.24 7.25 -9.66
C LEU A 183 5.44 6.40 -9.26
N THR A 184 6.10 6.82 -8.20
CA THR A 184 7.32 6.16 -7.71
C THR A 184 7.09 5.36 -6.45
N ARG A 185 6.12 5.76 -5.61
CA ARG A 185 5.92 5.14 -4.30
C ARG A 185 4.47 4.86 -4.02
N ALA A 186 4.26 3.72 -3.37
CA ALA A 186 3.08 3.40 -2.60
C ALA A 186 3.54 2.66 -1.34
N THR A 187 2.84 2.90 -0.24
CA THR A 187 3.05 2.18 1.03
C THR A 187 1.75 1.47 1.40
N PHE A 188 1.86 0.37 2.12
CA PHE A 188 0.74 -0.31 2.77
C PHE A 188 1.07 -0.38 4.26
N ARG A 189 0.23 0.29 5.06
CA ARG A 189 0.41 0.45 6.50
C ARG A 189 -0.82 -0.03 7.24
N LEU A 190 -0.58 -0.51 8.44
CA LEU A 190 -1.57 -0.88 9.42
C LEU A 190 -1.74 0.28 10.41
N ALA A 191 -2.94 0.88 10.45
CA ALA A 191 -3.25 1.96 11.37
C ALA A 191 -3.96 1.42 12.61
N VAL A 192 -3.37 1.68 13.76
CA VAL A 192 -3.84 1.22 15.07
C VAL A 192 -4.15 2.45 15.91
N LYS A 193 -5.39 2.58 16.33
CA LYS A 193 -5.73 3.49 17.42
C LYS A 193 -5.76 2.72 18.74
N GLY A 194 -5.50 3.41 19.82
CA GLY A 194 -5.64 2.88 21.15
C GLY A 194 -5.79 4.02 22.13
N TRP A 195 -5.67 3.71 23.40
CA TRP A 195 -5.68 4.70 24.47
C TRP A 195 -4.62 4.33 25.50
N ASP A 196 -4.00 5.34 26.12
CA ASP A 196 -3.07 5.14 27.23
C ASP A 196 -3.82 4.85 28.55
N THR A 197 -3.08 4.63 29.62
CA THR A 197 -3.65 4.39 30.97
C THR A 197 -4.43 5.59 31.54
N ASN A 198 -4.24 6.78 30.97
CA ASN A 198 -4.94 8.01 31.37
C ASN A 198 -6.17 8.30 30.49
N GLY A 199 -6.46 7.43 29.51
CA GLY A 199 -7.57 7.60 28.57
C GLY A 199 -7.28 8.54 27.40
N ASN A 200 -6.02 8.92 27.16
CA ASN A 200 -5.65 9.71 25.99
C ASN A 200 -5.60 8.83 24.75
N ASP A 201 -6.11 9.33 23.62
CA ASP A 201 -6.06 8.64 22.33
C ASP A 201 -4.61 8.52 21.83
N LEU A 202 -4.26 7.31 21.42
CA LEU A 202 -2.99 6.95 20.83
C LEU A 202 -3.23 6.52 19.38
N TYR A 203 -2.32 6.92 18.48
CA TYR A 203 -2.29 6.45 17.10
C TYR A 203 -0.90 5.93 16.75
N ALA A 204 -0.86 4.76 16.13
CA ALA A 204 0.35 4.16 15.58
C ALA A 204 0.10 3.67 14.15
N SER A 205 1.10 3.79 13.28
CA SER A 205 1.06 3.21 11.93
C SER A 205 2.25 2.28 11.75
N VAL A 206 2.00 1.03 11.37
CA VAL A 206 3.05 0.05 11.06
C VAL A 206 3.12 -0.15 9.56
N GLN A 207 4.24 0.20 8.93
CA GLN A 207 4.43 -0.09 7.51
C GLN A 207 4.69 -1.58 7.30
N LEU A 208 3.84 -2.23 6.51
CA LEU A 208 3.91 -3.66 6.24
C LEU A 208 4.50 -3.99 4.88
N ALA A 209 4.30 -3.11 3.89
CA ALA A 209 4.91 -3.21 2.58
C ALA A 209 5.06 -1.83 1.94
N ALA A 210 5.96 -1.72 0.98
CA ALA A 210 6.10 -0.55 0.14
C ALA A 210 6.72 -0.92 -1.21
N ILE A 211 6.32 -0.22 -2.27
CA ILE A 211 6.96 -0.32 -3.61
C ILE A 211 8.35 0.34 -3.61
N CYS A 212 8.57 1.26 -2.67
CA CYS A 212 9.82 1.98 -2.43
C CYS A 212 9.86 2.34 -0.94
N SER A 213 10.97 2.06 -0.24
CA SER A 213 11.10 2.42 1.18
C SER A 213 11.04 3.93 1.37
N MET A 214 10.51 4.37 2.52
CA MET A 214 10.49 5.79 2.88
C MET A 214 11.89 6.34 3.18
N ASP A 215 12.86 5.47 3.42
CA ASP A 215 14.26 5.85 3.50
C ASP A 215 14.64 6.46 2.16
N PHE A 216 14.94 7.77 2.18
CA PHE A 216 15.13 8.67 1.05
C PHE A 216 16.34 8.33 0.15
N GLY A 217 16.66 7.06 -0.03
CA GLY A 217 17.62 6.59 -1.02
C GLY A 217 17.16 6.97 -2.43
N SER A 218 18.12 7.43 -3.24
CA SER A 218 17.97 7.89 -4.62
C SER A 218 17.47 6.83 -5.61
N ASP A 219 17.20 5.61 -5.17
CA ASP A 219 17.14 4.43 -6.05
C ASP A 219 15.71 4.01 -6.40
N CYS A 220 14.71 4.83 -6.09
CA CYS A 220 13.33 4.54 -6.47
C CYS A 220 13.04 4.99 -7.90
N ALA A 221 13.31 4.10 -8.84
CA ALA A 221 12.90 4.24 -10.23
C ALA A 221 11.37 4.38 -10.35
N PRO A 222 10.85 5.09 -11.38
CA PRO A 222 9.42 5.10 -11.68
C PRO A 222 8.92 3.67 -11.90
N SER A 223 7.98 3.26 -11.05
CA SER A 223 7.43 1.90 -11.01
C SER A 223 6.04 1.82 -11.64
N PHE A 224 5.39 2.97 -11.80
CA PHE A 224 4.13 3.12 -12.53
C PHE A 224 4.27 4.26 -13.53
N THR A 225 3.88 4.01 -14.77
CA THR A 225 3.90 4.97 -15.87
C THR A 225 2.60 4.92 -16.65
N ARG A 226 2.10 6.07 -17.07
CA ARG A 226 0.95 6.21 -17.97
C ARG A 226 1.28 7.21 -19.04
N THR A 227 1.13 6.79 -20.28
CA THR A 227 1.24 7.66 -21.44
C THR A 227 -0.14 8.23 -21.74
N VAL A 228 -0.30 9.54 -21.55
CA VAL A 228 -1.52 10.26 -21.93
C VAL A 228 -1.35 10.73 -23.37
N THR A 229 -2.22 10.28 -24.25
CA THR A 229 -2.22 10.67 -25.67
C THR A 229 -3.32 11.68 -25.94
N ALA A 230 -3.02 12.66 -26.81
CA ALA A 230 -4.04 13.57 -27.33
C ALA A 230 -5.20 12.77 -27.92
N VAL A 231 -6.44 13.15 -27.61
CA VAL A 231 -7.61 12.65 -28.33
C VAL A 231 -7.47 13.13 -29.77
N PRO A 232 -7.28 12.24 -30.77
CA PRO A 232 -7.33 12.67 -32.14
C PRO A 232 -8.71 13.29 -32.37
N GLU A 233 -8.78 14.46 -33.00
CA GLU A 233 -10.05 15.04 -33.45
C GLU A 233 -10.28 14.71 -34.93
N PRO A 234 -10.55 13.44 -35.30
CA PRO A 234 -10.72 13.07 -36.71
C PRO A 234 -11.92 13.78 -37.32
N ALA A 235 -12.93 14.09 -36.50
CA ALA A 235 -14.11 14.84 -36.94
C ALA A 235 -13.76 16.30 -37.28
N THR A 236 -12.91 16.97 -36.51
CA THR A 236 -12.55 18.37 -36.77
C THR A 236 -11.71 18.50 -38.03
N LEU A 237 -10.73 17.61 -38.22
CA LEU A 237 -9.93 17.56 -39.46
C LEU A 237 -10.78 17.13 -40.66
N GLY A 238 -11.70 16.19 -40.47
CA GLY A 238 -12.65 15.76 -41.50
C GLY A 238 -13.63 16.87 -41.90
N LEU A 239 -14.19 17.60 -40.93
CA LEU A 239 -15.10 18.71 -41.19
C LEU A 239 -14.37 19.92 -41.79
N MET A 240 -13.15 20.20 -41.34
CA MET A 240 -12.33 21.26 -41.92
C MET A 240 -11.98 20.94 -43.38
N SER A 241 -11.54 19.72 -43.66
CA SER A 241 -11.24 19.29 -45.04
C SER A 241 -12.49 19.27 -45.93
N ALA A 242 -13.62 18.75 -45.44
CA ALA A 242 -14.89 18.80 -46.15
C ALA A 242 -15.34 20.25 -46.44
N GLY A 243 -15.20 21.14 -45.45
CA GLY A 243 -15.49 22.57 -45.60
C GLY A 243 -14.62 23.24 -46.66
N LEU A 244 -13.31 22.96 -46.66
CA LEU A 244 -12.37 23.47 -47.67
C LEU A 244 -12.72 22.97 -49.08
N VAL A 245 -13.10 21.70 -49.24
CA VAL A 245 -13.54 21.14 -50.52
C VAL A 245 -14.80 21.84 -51.02
N LEU A 246 -15.77 22.10 -50.15
CA LEU A 246 -17.01 22.81 -50.51
C LEU A 246 -16.74 24.26 -50.93
N ILE A 247 -15.87 24.98 -50.22
CA ILE A 247 -15.46 26.34 -50.58
C ILE A 247 -14.75 26.36 -51.93
N GLY A 248 -13.83 25.41 -52.16
CA GLY A 248 -13.14 25.25 -53.44
C GLY A 248 -14.09 25.00 -54.62
N ALA A 249 -15.06 24.09 -54.44
CA ALA A 249 -16.08 23.80 -55.45
C ALA A 249 -16.98 25.01 -55.76
N ALA A 250 -17.38 25.77 -54.74
CA ALA A 250 -18.18 26.97 -54.89
C ALA A 250 -17.41 28.10 -55.63
N ALA A 251 -16.13 28.30 -55.29
CA ALA A 251 -15.27 29.28 -55.95
C ALA A 251 -15.03 28.93 -57.43
N HIS A 252 -14.81 27.65 -57.73
CA HIS A 252 -14.65 27.18 -59.12
C HIS A 252 -15.91 27.44 -59.96
N ARG A 253 -17.09 27.14 -59.41
CA ARG A 253 -18.38 27.43 -60.09
C ARG A 253 -18.59 28.91 -60.38
N ARG A 254 -18.12 29.82 -59.52
CA ARG A 254 -18.22 31.27 -59.77
C ARG A 254 -17.32 31.72 -60.92
N ARG A 255 -16.08 31.22 -61.00
CA ARG A 255 -15.16 31.57 -62.10
C ARG A 255 -15.70 31.15 -63.47
N LEU A 256 -16.28 29.95 -63.56
CA LEU A 256 -16.92 29.45 -64.79
C LEU A 256 -18.12 30.29 -65.25
N ARG A 257 -18.70 31.15 -64.40
CA ARG A 257 -19.80 32.05 -64.76
C ARG A 257 -19.34 33.44 -65.19
N GLN A 258 -18.07 33.78 -64.98
CA GLN A 258 -17.52 35.12 -65.22
C GLN A 258 -16.60 35.22 -66.45
N GLY A 259 -16.24 34.08 -67.05
CA GLY A 259 -15.53 34.01 -68.33
C GLY A 259 -16.43 33.44 -69.41
#